data_AF-A0A6N9TGU5-F1
#
_entry.id   AF-A0A6N9TGU5-F1
#
_cell.length_a   1.000
_cell.length_b   1.000
_cell.length_c   1.000
_cell.angle_alpha   90.00
_cell.angle_beta   90.00
_cell.angle_gamma   90.00
#
_symmetry.space_group_name_H-M   'P 1'
#
loop_
_entity.id
_entity.type
_entity.pdbx_description
1 polymer ?
#
loop_
_entity_poly.entity_id
_entity_poly.type
_entity_poly.pdbx_seq_one_letter_code
_entity_poly.pdbx_strand_id
1 'polypeptide(L)'
;MTKLLTLAATLLFATTALAQNNNNVYKLRTTVENVYGVQEIENGNYTDGIRKLNAQLARTTVMTKQAPLHTNLCVAHIAIGNLEAAQTHCAKAVDQSGNKSIALNNLAVLNCLENKATLCVENFERSVAANKLNRFSSNNLTLANTRLQISKN
;
A
#
# COMPACT_ATOMS: atom_id res chain seq x y z
N MET A 1 25.44 9.74 -65.75
CA MET A 1 25.14 9.03 -64.50
C MET A 1 25.53 9.94 -63.35
N THR A 2 24.58 10.68 -62.79
CA THR A 2 24.85 11.69 -61.76
C THR A 2 23.95 11.36 -60.56
N LYS A 3 24.56 10.94 -59.46
CA LYS A 3 23.89 10.48 -58.25
C LYS A 3 23.25 11.66 -57.52
N LEU A 4 21.95 11.58 -57.25
CA LEU A 4 21.25 12.43 -56.28
C LEU A 4 21.70 12.02 -54.87
N LEU A 5 22.19 12.98 -54.09
CA LEU A 5 22.42 12.85 -52.65
C LEU A 5 21.26 13.55 -51.93
N THR A 6 20.29 12.79 -51.45
CA THR A 6 19.26 13.28 -50.52
C THR A 6 19.78 13.21 -49.10
N LEU A 7 19.97 14.39 -48.48
CA LEU A 7 20.33 14.54 -47.08
C LEU A 7 19.04 14.47 -46.23
N ALA A 8 18.81 13.33 -45.57
CA ALA A 8 17.70 13.18 -44.64
C ALA A 8 18.11 13.72 -43.26
N ALA A 9 17.57 14.87 -42.88
CA ALA A 9 17.72 15.43 -41.53
C ALA A 9 16.73 14.71 -40.59
N THR A 10 17.22 13.75 -39.80
CA THR A 10 16.44 13.12 -38.72
C THR A 10 16.37 14.05 -37.52
N LEU A 11 15.19 14.64 -37.29
CA LEU A 11 14.82 15.34 -36.07
C LEU A 11 14.66 14.33 -34.93
N LEU A 12 15.63 14.29 -34.02
CA LEU A 12 15.52 13.58 -32.74
C LEU A 12 14.64 14.40 -31.79
N PHE A 13 13.36 14.04 -31.69
CA PHE A 13 12.54 14.48 -30.56
C PHE A 13 12.97 13.70 -29.32
N ALA A 14 13.78 14.33 -28.47
CA ALA A 14 13.99 13.86 -27.11
C ALA A 14 12.69 14.06 -26.33
N THR A 15 11.84 13.04 -26.30
CA THR A 15 10.73 13.00 -25.34
C THR A 15 11.34 12.81 -23.95
N THR A 16 11.46 13.88 -23.18
CA THR A 16 11.68 13.79 -21.75
C THR A 16 10.45 13.12 -21.15
N ALA A 17 10.58 11.82 -20.82
CA ALA A 17 9.60 11.14 -20.00
C ALA A 17 9.59 11.84 -18.64
N LEU A 18 8.60 12.69 -18.41
CA LEU A 18 8.32 13.24 -17.09
C LEU A 18 8.05 12.04 -16.17
N ALA A 19 8.97 11.79 -15.24
CA ALA A 19 8.75 10.84 -14.17
C ALA A 19 7.46 11.24 -13.44
N GLN A 20 6.38 10.46 -13.62
CA GLN A 20 5.14 10.65 -12.90
C GLN A 20 5.45 10.60 -11.40
N ASN A 21 5.26 11.72 -10.73
CA ASN A 21 5.42 11.84 -9.31
C ASN A 21 4.33 10.99 -8.62
N ASN A 22 4.69 9.77 -8.23
CA ASN A 22 3.83 8.77 -7.58
C ASN A 22 3.36 9.17 -6.16
N ASN A 23 3.44 10.46 -5.79
CA ASN A 23 3.00 10.99 -4.49
C ASN A 23 1.47 11.10 -4.36
N ASN A 24 0.72 10.84 -5.43
CA ASN A 24 -0.74 10.93 -5.41
C ASN A 24 -1.46 9.61 -5.12
N VAL A 25 -0.78 8.57 -4.64
CA VAL A 25 -1.41 7.29 -4.28
C VAL A 25 -1.08 6.95 -2.84
N TYR A 26 -2.10 6.56 -2.07
CA TYR A 26 -1.89 6.10 -0.70
C TYR A 26 -0.97 4.88 -0.68
N LYS A 27 0.01 4.89 0.20
CA LYS A 27 1.01 3.82 0.29
C LYS A 27 0.62 2.79 1.33
N LEU A 28 0.58 1.53 0.90
CA LEU A 28 0.53 0.38 1.80
C LEU A 28 1.94 0.07 2.32
N ARG A 29 2.00 -0.64 3.45
CA ARG A 29 3.26 -1.11 4.02
C ARG A 29 3.10 -2.49 4.64
N THR A 30 3.97 -3.41 4.26
CA THR A 30 4.12 -4.72 4.91
C THR A 30 4.67 -4.56 6.34
N THR A 31 4.51 -5.59 7.17
CA THR A 31 5.12 -5.61 8.49
C THR A 31 6.65 -5.52 8.39
N VAL A 32 7.29 -4.97 9.43
CA VAL A 32 8.76 -4.98 9.55
C VAL A 32 9.31 -6.31 10.07
N GLU A 33 8.42 -7.18 10.57
CA GLU A 33 8.79 -8.51 11.04
C GLU A 33 9.04 -9.45 9.86
N ASN A 34 10.09 -10.26 9.95
CA ASN A 34 10.37 -11.25 8.93
C ASN A 34 9.39 -12.44 9.07
N VAL A 35 8.39 -12.49 8.19
CA VAL A 35 7.40 -13.58 8.13
C VAL A 35 7.41 -14.26 6.76
N TYR A 36 7.16 -15.57 6.75
CA TYR A 36 7.26 -16.37 5.54
C TYR A 36 6.14 -16.01 4.56
N GLY A 37 6.51 -15.52 3.38
CA GLY A 37 5.56 -15.00 2.39
C GLY A 37 5.65 -13.49 2.15
N VAL A 38 6.34 -12.72 3.00
CA VAL A 38 6.38 -11.24 2.86
C VAL A 38 7.13 -10.80 1.60
N GLN A 39 8.23 -11.47 1.26
CA GLN A 39 9.04 -11.12 0.09
C GLN A 39 8.26 -11.31 -1.21
N GLU A 40 7.43 -12.35 -1.27
CA GLU A 40 6.55 -12.59 -2.41
C GLU A 40 5.53 -11.46 -2.57
N ILE A 41 4.96 -10.95 -1.48
CA ILE A 41 4.06 -9.79 -1.51
C ILE A 41 4.80 -8.53 -1.99
N GLU A 42 6.00 -8.28 -1.47
CA GLU A 42 6.82 -7.12 -1.83
C GLU A 42 7.29 -7.15 -3.30
N ASN A 43 7.49 -8.34 -3.85
CA ASN A 43 7.84 -8.56 -5.25
C ASN A 43 6.62 -8.63 -6.19
N GLY A 44 5.40 -8.45 -5.67
CA GLY A 44 4.15 -8.50 -6.44
C GLY A 44 3.64 -9.92 -6.76
N ASN A 45 4.27 -10.96 -6.25
CA ASN A 45 3.77 -12.34 -6.32
C ASN A 45 2.73 -12.59 -5.23
N TYR A 46 1.58 -11.91 -5.35
CA TYR A 46 0.53 -11.93 -4.33
C TYR A 46 -0.07 -13.32 -4.11
N THR A 47 -0.27 -14.10 -5.16
CA THR A 47 -0.83 -15.46 -5.05
C THR A 47 0.05 -16.37 -4.17
N ASP A 48 1.36 -16.38 -4.42
CA ASP A 48 2.26 -17.22 -3.63
C ASP A 48 2.43 -16.70 -2.20
N GLY A 49 2.55 -15.39 -2.02
CA GLY A 49 2.66 -14.79 -0.69
C GLY A 49 1.41 -15.01 0.16
N ILE A 50 0.20 -14.86 -0.40
CA ILE A 50 -1.06 -15.16 0.29
C ILE A 50 -1.11 -16.64 0.71
N ARG A 51 -0.73 -17.55 -0.19
CA ARG A 51 -0.69 -18.99 0.11
C ARG A 51 0.26 -19.30 1.27
N LYS A 52 1.48 -18.73 1.26
CA LYS A 52 2.49 -18.92 2.32
C LYS A 52 2.04 -18.34 3.65
N LEU A 53 1.51 -17.12 3.65
CA LEU A 53 1.01 -16.45 4.85
C LEU A 53 -0.17 -17.19 5.47
N ASN A 54 -1.12 -17.69 4.65
CA ASN A 54 -2.24 -18.48 5.15
C ASN A 54 -1.80 -19.82 5.75
N ALA A 55 -0.82 -20.50 5.13
CA ALA A 55 -0.25 -21.73 5.69
C ALA A 55 0.45 -21.49 7.04
N GLN A 56 1.15 -20.36 7.19
CA GLN A 56 1.76 -19.97 8.46
C GLN A 56 0.71 -19.58 9.51
N LEU A 57 -0.32 -18.82 9.09
CA LEU A 57 -1.40 -18.37 9.96
C LEU A 57 -2.17 -19.57 10.56
N ALA A 58 -2.46 -20.59 9.75
CA ALA A 58 -3.16 -21.81 10.19
C ALA A 58 -2.44 -22.57 11.33
N ARG A 59 -1.13 -22.36 11.50
CA ARG A 59 -0.31 -23.01 12.54
C ARG A 59 0.08 -22.06 13.68
N THR A 60 -0.25 -20.77 13.56
CA THR A 60 0.11 -19.74 14.54
C THR A 60 -1.07 -19.53 15.49
N THR A 61 -0.90 -19.85 16.77
CA THR A 61 -1.99 -19.73 17.77
C THR A 61 -1.91 -18.45 18.61
N VAL A 62 -0.73 -17.83 18.69
CA VAL A 62 -0.50 -16.63 19.49
C VAL A 62 -0.93 -15.39 18.70
N MET A 63 -1.94 -14.66 19.18
CA MET A 63 -2.52 -13.50 18.48
C MET A 63 -1.47 -12.46 18.08
N THR A 64 -0.54 -12.10 18.97
CA THR A 64 0.51 -11.13 18.65
C THR A 64 1.45 -11.59 17.53
N LYS A 65 1.61 -12.92 17.34
CA LYS A 65 2.36 -13.50 16.21
C LYS A 65 1.53 -13.63 14.93
N GLN A 66 0.20 -13.59 15.03
CA GLN A 66 -0.70 -13.54 13.87
C GLN A 66 -0.77 -12.14 13.27
N ALA A 67 -0.59 -11.10 14.07
CA ALA A 67 -0.75 -9.70 13.63
C ALA A 67 0.13 -9.31 12.42
N PRO A 68 1.41 -9.70 12.34
CA PRO A 68 2.25 -9.47 11.16
C PRO A 68 1.74 -10.21 9.91
N LEU A 69 1.22 -11.43 10.08
CA LEU A 69 0.65 -12.23 8.98
C LEU A 69 -0.60 -11.54 8.42
N HIS A 70 -1.49 -11.10 9.30
CA HIS A 70 -2.67 -10.32 8.94
C HIS A 70 -2.33 -8.96 8.33
N THR A 71 -1.26 -8.31 8.79
CA THR A 71 -0.77 -7.06 8.20
C THR A 71 -0.39 -7.26 6.73
N ASN A 72 0.32 -8.35 6.42
CA ASN A 72 0.74 -8.64 5.04
C ASN A 72 -0.40 -9.18 4.18
N LEU A 73 -1.30 -10.00 4.72
CA LEU A 73 -2.50 -10.45 4.02
C LEU A 73 -3.42 -9.26 3.67
N CYS A 74 -3.57 -8.29 4.56
CA CYS A 74 -4.26 -7.02 4.29
C CYS A 74 -3.67 -6.31 3.06
N VAL A 75 -2.34 -6.13 3.02
CA VAL A 75 -1.64 -5.51 1.87
C VAL A 75 -1.89 -6.30 0.58
N ALA A 76 -1.71 -7.62 0.63
CA ALA A 76 -1.85 -8.49 -0.53
C ALA A 76 -3.27 -8.47 -1.12
N HIS A 77 -4.28 -8.55 -0.25
CA HIS A 77 -5.69 -8.54 -0.66
C HIS A 77 -6.12 -7.19 -1.22
N ILE A 78 -5.63 -6.06 -0.68
CA ILE A 78 -5.85 -4.74 -1.28
C ILE A 78 -5.23 -4.69 -2.68
N ALA A 79 -3.99 -5.18 -2.83
CA ALA A 79 -3.27 -5.12 -4.10
C ALA A 79 -3.97 -5.89 -5.24
N ILE A 80 -4.64 -7.00 -4.92
CA ILE A 80 -5.41 -7.79 -5.89
C ILE A 80 -6.90 -7.39 -5.97
N GLY A 81 -7.32 -6.32 -5.28
CA GLY A 81 -8.70 -5.82 -5.29
C GLY A 81 -9.72 -6.67 -4.52
N ASN A 82 -9.28 -7.64 -3.72
CA ASN A 82 -10.18 -8.43 -2.87
C ASN A 82 -10.43 -7.68 -1.54
N LEU A 83 -11.28 -6.64 -1.60
CA LEU A 83 -11.49 -5.73 -0.47
C LEU A 83 -12.20 -6.39 0.71
N GLU A 84 -13.03 -7.41 0.49
CA GLU A 84 -13.70 -8.17 1.56
C GLU A 84 -12.68 -8.94 2.44
N ALA A 85 -11.77 -9.68 1.80
CA ALA A 85 -10.71 -10.37 2.51
C ALA A 85 -9.73 -9.37 3.15
N ALA A 86 -9.45 -8.26 2.46
CA ALA A 86 -8.65 -7.18 3.01
C ALA A 86 -9.26 -6.65 4.31
N GLN A 87 -10.56 -6.34 4.33
CA GLN A 87 -11.25 -5.84 5.53
C GLN A 87 -11.05 -6.76 6.73
N THR A 88 -11.21 -8.07 6.52
CA THR A 88 -11.01 -9.08 7.57
C THR A 88 -9.58 -9.05 8.11
N HIS A 89 -8.59 -9.01 7.22
CA HIS A 89 -7.19 -9.07 7.62
C HIS A 89 -6.67 -7.74 8.19
N CYS A 90 -7.08 -6.60 7.64
CA CYS A 90 -6.69 -5.29 8.17
C CYS A 90 -7.27 -5.08 9.58
N ALA A 91 -8.53 -5.48 9.81
CA ALA A 91 -9.14 -5.41 11.14
C ALA A 91 -8.39 -6.28 12.16
N LYS A 92 -8.13 -7.56 11.82
CA LYS A 92 -7.36 -8.47 12.71
C LYS A 92 -5.94 -7.96 12.98
N ALA A 93 -5.27 -7.38 11.97
CA ALA A 93 -3.96 -6.78 12.15
C ALA A 93 -3.99 -5.66 13.19
N VAL A 94 -4.99 -4.75 13.12
CA VAL A 94 -5.14 -3.66 14.09
C VAL A 94 -5.47 -4.20 15.48
N ASP A 95 -6.34 -5.18 15.59
CA ASP A 95 -6.75 -5.73 16.89
C ASP A 95 -5.59 -6.42 17.63
N GLN A 96 -4.81 -7.20 16.90
CA GLN A 96 -3.80 -8.09 17.47
C GLN A 96 -2.40 -7.47 17.61
N SER A 97 -2.15 -6.30 17.01
CA SER A 97 -0.83 -5.65 17.03
C SER A 97 -0.56 -4.93 18.35
N GLY A 98 0.65 -5.11 18.91
CA GLY A 98 1.16 -4.30 20.01
C GLY A 98 1.52 -2.87 19.57
N ASN A 99 2.14 -2.72 18.39
CA ASN A 99 2.31 -1.43 17.72
C ASN A 99 1.41 -1.39 16.47
N LYS A 100 0.35 -0.59 16.53
CA LYS A 100 -0.73 -0.59 15.53
C LYS A 100 -0.47 0.33 14.34
N SER A 101 0.66 1.07 14.28
CA SER A 101 0.85 2.12 13.27
C SER A 101 0.74 1.59 11.83
N ILE A 102 1.46 0.53 11.46
CA ILE A 102 1.41 -0.04 10.10
C ILE A 102 0.02 -0.61 9.79
N ALA A 103 -0.57 -1.35 10.73
CA ALA A 103 -1.90 -1.94 10.56
C ALA A 103 -2.98 -0.86 10.35
N LEU A 104 -2.94 0.22 11.14
CA LEU A 104 -3.85 1.36 11.02
C LEU A 104 -3.65 2.12 9.70
N ASN A 105 -2.41 2.26 9.23
CA ASN A 105 -2.15 2.86 7.91
C ASN A 105 -2.81 2.03 6.80
N ASN A 106 -2.67 0.71 6.82
CA ASN A 106 -3.23 -0.13 5.78
C ASN A 106 -4.77 -0.19 5.85
N LEU A 107 -5.35 -0.22 7.06
CA LEU A 107 -6.80 -0.10 7.23
C LEU A 107 -7.33 1.24 6.74
N ALA A 108 -6.60 2.34 6.98
CA ALA A 108 -6.95 3.65 6.45
C ALA A 108 -6.97 3.64 4.92
N VAL A 109 -5.93 3.08 4.27
CA VAL A 109 -5.88 2.92 2.81
C VAL A 109 -7.12 2.18 2.29
N LEU A 110 -7.48 1.05 2.92
CA LEU A 110 -8.69 0.30 2.57
C LEU A 110 -9.95 1.16 2.69
N ASN A 111 -10.13 1.87 3.81
CA ASN A 111 -11.28 2.75 4.00
C ASN A 111 -11.35 3.83 2.92
N CYS A 112 -10.22 4.36 2.47
CA CYS A 112 -10.21 5.33 1.38
C CYS A 112 -10.64 4.70 0.04
N LEU A 113 -10.24 3.46 -0.24
CA LEU A 113 -10.67 2.71 -1.44
C LEU A 113 -12.17 2.38 -1.42
N GLU A 114 -12.73 2.16 -0.23
CA GLU A 114 -14.16 1.91 -0.03
C GLU A 114 -15.00 3.19 0.09
N ASN A 115 -14.43 4.37 -0.21
CA ASN A 115 -15.09 5.68 -0.10
C ASN A 115 -15.58 6.04 1.32
N LYS A 116 -14.99 5.43 2.36
CA LYS A 116 -15.27 5.74 3.78
C LYS A 116 -14.37 6.89 4.25
N ALA A 117 -14.59 8.09 3.70
CA ALA A 117 -13.69 9.24 3.85
C ALA A 117 -13.36 9.61 5.31
N THR A 118 -14.35 9.60 6.21
CA THR A 118 -14.13 9.87 7.64
C THR A 118 -13.20 8.83 8.27
N LEU A 119 -13.50 7.54 8.08
CA LEU A 119 -12.70 6.44 8.62
C LEU A 119 -11.31 6.35 7.98
N CYS A 120 -11.15 6.82 6.74
CA CYS A 120 -9.87 6.96 6.05
C CYS A 120 -8.95 7.93 6.80
N VAL A 121 -9.43 9.15 7.08
CA VAL A 121 -8.64 10.16 7.81
C VAL A 121 -8.38 9.74 9.25
N GLU A 122 -9.42 9.32 9.98
CA GLU A 122 -9.29 8.94 11.40
C GLU A 122 -8.26 7.82 11.61
N ASN A 123 -8.22 6.81 10.74
CA ASN A 123 -7.25 5.72 10.87
C ASN A 123 -5.82 6.15 10.50
N PHE A 124 -5.64 7.11 9.58
CA PHE A 124 -4.32 7.71 9.35
C PHE A 124 -3.85 8.53 10.56
N GLU A 125 -4.71 9.31 11.19
CA GLU A 125 -4.39 10.06 12.41
C GLU A 125 -4.00 9.11 13.55
N ARG A 126 -4.78 8.07 13.78
CA ARG A 126 -4.46 7.01 14.77
C ARG A 126 -3.14 6.32 14.44
N SER A 127 -2.85 6.09 13.16
CA SER A 127 -1.58 5.50 12.72
C SER A 127 -0.37 6.38 13.05
N VAL A 128 -0.48 7.70 12.81
CA VAL A 128 0.56 8.69 13.14
C VAL A 128 0.72 8.81 14.66
N ALA A 129 -0.38 8.81 15.42
CA ALA A 129 -0.35 8.84 16.87
C ALA A 129 0.36 7.61 17.47
N ALA A 130 0.13 6.42 16.90
CA ALA A 130 0.77 5.18 17.34
C ALA A 130 2.28 5.13 17.07
N ASN A 131 2.76 5.77 16.00
CA ASN A 131 4.18 5.93 15.73
C ASN A 131 4.46 7.16 14.86
N LYS A 132 4.90 8.25 15.50
CA LYS A 132 5.20 9.52 14.82
C LYS A 132 6.36 9.45 13.82
N LEU A 133 7.19 8.40 13.90
CA LEU A 133 8.32 8.20 12.98
C LEU A 133 7.93 7.43 11.71
N ASN A 134 6.70 6.93 11.62
CA ASN A 134 6.20 6.26 10.43
C ASN A 134 5.84 7.28 9.33
N ARG A 135 6.84 7.64 8.51
CA ARG A 135 6.69 8.62 7.41
C ARG A 135 5.62 8.24 6.39
N PHE A 136 5.31 6.95 6.21
CA PHE A 136 4.25 6.51 5.30
C PHE A 136 2.89 6.99 5.79
N SER A 137 2.62 6.85 7.09
CA SER A 137 1.38 7.29 7.71
C SER A 137 1.21 8.81 7.62
N SER A 138 2.27 9.56 7.91
CA SER A 138 2.23 11.04 7.81
C SER A 138 1.97 11.51 6.38
N ASN A 139 2.65 10.93 5.39
CA ASN A 139 2.47 11.29 3.99
C ASN A 139 1.05 10.94 3.50
N ASN A 140 0.53 9.78 3.88
CA ASN A 140 -0.82 9.38 3.54
C ASN A 140 -1.89 10.27 4.20
N LEU A 141 -1.68 10.65 5.47
CA LEU A 141 -2.57 11.59 6.15
C LEU A 141 -2.62 12.95 5.44
N THR A 142 -1.45 13.49 5.06
CA THR A 142 -1.37 14.73 4.28
C THR A 142 -2.16 14.61 2.99
N LEU A 143 -1.96 13.54 2.22
CA LEU A 143 -2.70 13.30 0.98
C LEU A 143 -4.21 13.19 1.21
N ALA A 144 -4.63 12.50 2.28
CA ALA A 144 -6.06 12.34 2.60
C ALA A 144 -6.72 13.68 2.94
N ASN A 145 -6.05 14.51 3.75
CA ASN A 145 -6.54 15.83 4.10
C ASN A 145 -6.62 16.77 2.89
N THR A 146 -5.61 16.76 2.00
CA THR A 146 -5.65 17.53 0.75
C THR A 146 -6.84 17.12 -0.12
N ARG A 147 -7.09 15.82 -0.27
CA ARG A 147 -8.24 15.32 -1.05
C ARG A 147 -9.59 15.69 -0.44
N LEU A 148 -9.71 15.63 0.89
CA LEU A 148 -10.93 16.02 1.59
C LEU A 148 -11.21 17.52 1.48
N GLN A 149 -10.18 18.36 1.44
CA GLN A 149 -10.34 19.80 1.19
C GLN A 149 -10.82 20.06 -0.23
N ILE A 150 -10.22 19.39 -1.23
CA ILE A 150 -10.63 19.53 -2.64
C ILE A 150 -12.09 19.09 -2.83
N SER A 151 -12.55 18.01 -2.18
CA SER A 151 -13.94 17.55 -2.34
C SER A 151 -15.00 18.44 -1.70
N LYS A 152 -14.59 19.41 -0.87
CA LYS A 152 -15.50 20.35 -0.19
C LYS A 152 -15.64 21.69 -0.92
N ASN A 153 -14.76 21.96 -1.88
CA ASN A 153 -14.76 23.17 -2.72
C ASN A 153 -15.41 22.87 -4.07
#